data_AF-A0A2V9Z6Z9-F1
#
_entry.id   AF-A0A2V9Z6Z9-F1
#
_cell.length_a   1.000
_cell.length_b   1.000
_cell.length_c   1.000
_cell.angle_alpha   90.00
_cell.angle_beta   90.00
_cell.angle_gamma   90.00
#
_symmetry.space_group_name_H-M   'P 1'
#
loop_
_entity.id
_entity.type
_entity.pdbx_description
1 polymer ?
#
loop_
_entity_poly.entity_id
_entity_poly.type
_entity_poly.pdbx_seq_one_letter_code
_entity_poly.pdbx_strand_id
1 'polypeptide(L)' 'MKKVCNVCTALTLLFVCMSRADAQKSSPTNHTRPLVLTEAISMEGVKGRFDHFGFAGNLLFVSALGNNTVEVIDIS' A
#
# COMPACT_ATOMS: atom_id res chain seq x y z
N MET A 1 -39.69 37.31 11.51
CA MET A 1 -39.37 36.30 12.54
C MET A 1 -38.88 34.97 11.95
N LYS A 2 -39.65 34.31 11.06
CA LYS A 2 -39.25 33.02 10.44
C LYS A 2 -37.92 33.04 9.65
N LYS A 3 -37.64 34.14 8.94
CA LYS A 3 -36.39 34.32 8.15
C LYS A 3 -35.14 34.43 9.03
N VAL A 4 -35.25 35.08 10.21
CA VAL A 4 -34.16 35.24 11.17
C VAL A 4 -33.85 33.90 11.85
N CYS A 5 -34.89 33.14 12.19
CA CYS A 5 -34.76 31.79 12.74
C CYS A 5 -34.01 30.86 11.78
N ASN A 6 -34.36 30.87 10.48
CA ASN A 6 -33.72 30.00 9.49
C ASN A 6 -32.25 30.35 9.25
N VAL A 7 -31.87 31.63 9.32
CA VAL A 7 -30.48 32.07 9.21
C VAL A 7 -29.66 31.62 10.43
N CYS A 8 -30.21 31.76 11.64
CA CYS A 8 -29.55 31.28 12.86
C CYS A 8 -29.35 29.76 12.84
N THR A 9 -30.35 29.00 12.37
CA THR A 9 -30.24 27.54 12.25
C THR A 9 -29.23 27.11 11.19
N ALA A 10 -29.18 27.81 10.04
CA ALA A 10 -28.18 27.53 9.01
C ALA A 10 -26.75 27.83 9.49
N LEU A 11 -26.58 28.91 10.27
CA LEU A 11 -25.28 29.30 10.80
C LEU A 11 -24.78 28.32 11.87
N THR A 12 -25.64 27.82 12.74
CA THR A 12 -25.26 26.80 13.74
C THR A 12 -24.90 25.46 13.09
N LEU A 13 -25.60 25.05 12.03
CA LEU A 13 -25.24 23.86 11.24
C LEU A 13 -23.86 23.97 10.60
N LEU A 14 -23.48 25.16 10.11
CA LEU A 14 -22.18 25.38 9.49
C LEU A 14 -21.02 25.25 10.50
N PHE A 15 -21.21 25.75 11.72
CA PHE A 15 -20.19 25.66 12.79
C PHE A 15 -19.96 24.22 13.27
N VAL A 16 -21.00 23.38 13.33
CA VAL A 16 -20.88 21.98 13.78
C VAL A 16 -20.09 21.11 12.79
N CYS A 17 -20.15 21.40 11.48
CA CYS A 17 -19.38 20.66 10.48
C CYS A 17 -17.87 20.97 10.52
N MET A 18 -17.46 22.15 11.00
CA MET A 18 -16.05 22.54 11.06
C MET A 18 -15.30 21.99 12.28
N SER A 19 -16.01 21.52 13.32
CA SER A 19 -15.39 21.03 14.56
C SER A 19 -14.91 19.58 14.52
N ARG A 20 -15.02 18.88 13.39
CA ARG A 20 -14.64 17.45 13.23
C ARG A 20 -13.50 17.24 12.23
N ALA A 21 -12.52 18.12 12.25
CA ALA A 21 -11.22 17.85 11.63
C ALA A 21 -10.24 17.37 12.71
N ASP A 22 -10.41 16.14 13.17
CA ASP A 22 -9.35 15.48 13.92
C ASP A 22 -8.15 15.33 12.98
N ALA A 23 -7.08 16.08 13.22
CA ALA A 23 -5.83 15.89 12.50
C ALA A 23 -5.40 14.43 12.72
N GLN A 24 -5.18 13.70 11.63
CA GLN A 24 -4.71 12.32 11.69
C GLN A 24 -3.46 12.27 12.58
N LYS A 25 -3.57 11.57 13.71
CA LYS A 25 -2.42 11.35 14.61
C LYS A 25 -1.34 10.65 13.80
N SER A 26 -0.18 11.29 13.67
CA SER A 26 0.97 10.68 13.02
C SER A 26 1.23 9.32 13.66
N SER A 27 1.39 8.30 12.83
CA SER A 27 1.87 7.01 13.31
C SER A 27 3.25 7.21 13.94
N PRO A 28 3.60 6.45 15.00
CA PRO A 28 4.96 6.45 15.50
C PRO A 28 5.91 6.09 14.35
N THR A 29 6.96 6.87 14.16
CA THR A 29 8.05 6.55 13.25
C THR A 29 8.71 5.29 13.77
N ASN A 30 8.35 4.14 13.19
CA ASN A 30 9.10 2.93 13.39
C ASN A 30 10.46 3.16 12.73
N HIS A 31 11.52 3.32 13.54
CA HIS A 31 12.90 3.36 13.09
C HIS A 31 13.34 1.96 12.64
N THR A 32 12.58 1.35 11.73
CA THR A 32 12.98 0.09 11.10
C THR A 32 14.20 0.41 10.26
N ARG A 33 15.30 -0.30 10.52
CA ARG A 33 16.50 -0.21 9.69
C ARG A 33 16.11 -0.42 8.22
N PRO A 34 16.68 0.32 7.26
CA PRO A 34 16.49 0.03 5.85
C PRO A 34 16.82 -1.43 5.55
N LEU A 35 16.09 -2.03 4.61
CA LEU A 35 16.44 -3.34 4.09
C LEU A 35 17.83 -3.27 3.45
N VAL A 36 18.67 -4.24 3.77
CA VAL A 36 19.98 -4.42 3.15
C VAL A 36 19.86 -5.55 2.16
N LEU A 37 20.24 -5.32 0.91
CA LEU A 37 20.32 -6.39 -0.09
C LEU A 37 21.43 -7.36 0.32
N THR A 38 21.07 -8.58 0.69
CA THR A 38 22.02 -9.61 1.10
C THR A 38 22.43 -10.51 -0.07
N GLU A 39 21.51 -10.76 -0.99
CA GLU A 39 21.68 -11.71 -2.09
C GLU A 39 20.74 -11.38 -3.25
N ALA A 40 21.06 -11.89 -4.44
CA ALA A 40 20.22 -11.82 -5.62
C ALA A 40 20.26 -13.16 -6.36
N ILE A 41 19.10 -13.70 -6.72
CA ILE A 41 18.98 -14.89 -7.58
C ILE A 41 18.95 -14.42 -9.04
N SER A 42 19.87 -14.95 -9.85
CA SER A 42 19.89 -14.67 -11.29
C SER A 42 18.70 -15.34 -11.98
N MET A 43 17.96 -14.58 -12.79
CA MET A 43 16.82 -15.09 -13.57
C MET A 43 17.26 -15.36 -15.02
N GLU A 44 18.20 -16.28 -15.20
CA GLU A 44 18.72 -16.61 -16.53
C GLU A 44 17.63 -17.13 -17.46
N GLY A 45 17.66 -16.68 -18.71
CA GLY A 45 16.66 -17.08 -19.71
C GLY A 45 15.30 -16.37 -19.60
N VAL A 46 15.02 -15.64 -18.51
CA VAL A 46 13.81 -14.81 -18.39
C VAL A 46 13.94 -13.57 -19.27
N LYS A 47 13.00 -13.40 -20.21
CA LYS A 47 12.90 -12.24 -21.11
C LYS A 47 12.04 -11.17 -20.47
N GLY A 48 12.51 -9.92 -20.52
CA GLY A 48 11.74 -8.77 -20.03
C GLY A 48 11.67 -8.71 -18.51
N ARG A 49 10.46 -8.56 -17.95
CA ARG A 49 10.22 -8.47 -16.51
C ARG A 49 9.51 -9.71 -16.00
N PHE A 50 9.70 -10.02 -14.72
CA PHE A 50 8.71 -10.78 -13.95
C PHE A 50 7.69 -9.81 -13.33
N ASP A 51 6.48 -10.28 -13.03
CA ASP A 51 5.38 -9.43 -12.54
C ASP A 51 4.74 -9.93 -11.23
N HIS A 52 4.59 -11.25 -11.06
CA HIS A 52 4.05 -11.88 -9.85
C HIS A 52 4.99 -12.95 -9.33
N PHE A 53 5.06 -13.11 -8.00
CA PHE A 53 5.79 -14.19 -7.35
C PHE A 53 5.14 -14.60 -6.02
N GLY A 54 5.43 -15.80 -5.56
CA GLY A 54 4.95 -16.34 -4.29
C GLY A 54 5.78 -17.54 -3.84
N PHE A 55 5.64 -17.94 -2.58
CA PHE A 55 6.41 -19.04 -2.00
C PHE A 55 5.49 -20.14 -1.43
N ALA A 56 5.94 -21.39 -1.55
CA ALA A 56 5.36 -22.53 -0.85
C ALA A 56 6.50 -23.41 -0.32
N GLY A 57 6.70 -23.40 1.01
CA GLY A 57 7.89 -24.01 1.61
C GLY A 57 9.17 -23.33 1.11
N ASN A 58 10.11 -24.13 0.61
CA ASN A 58 11.37 -23.66 0.03
C ASN A 58 11.29 -23.42 -1.47
N LEU A 59 10.10 -23.41 -2.07
CA LEU A 59 9.95 -23.13 -3.49
C LEU A 59 9.42 -21.72 -3.71
N LEU A 60 10.18 -20.93 -4.46
CA LEU A 60 9.79 -19.64 -5.00
C LEU A 60 9.25 -19.83 -6.43
N PHE A 61 8.03 -19.36 -6.66
CA PHE A 61 7.37 -19.38 -7.96
C PHE A 61 7.38 -17.96 -8.53
N VAL A 62 7.88 -17.78 -9.75
CA VAL A 62 8.00 -16.47 -10.41
C VAL A 62 7.37 -16.52 -11.79
N SER A 63 6.44 -15.60 -12.06
CA SER A 63 5.84 -15.43 -13.39
C SER A 63 6.81 -14.70 -14.33
N ALA A 64 7.36 -15.43 -15.29
CA ALA A 64 8.24 -14.89 -16.33
C ALA A 64 7.40 -14.42 -17.52
N LEU A 65 6.82 -13.22 -17.41
CA LEU A 65 5.83 -12.70 -18.38
C LEU A 65 6.32 -12.74 -19.83
N GLY A 66 7.58 -12.41 -20.10
CA GLY A 66 8.13 -12.44 -21.47
C GLY A 66 8.40 -13.85 -22.02
N ASN A 67 8.42 -14.87 -21.17
CA ASN A 67 8.61 -16.27 -21.55
C ASN A 67 7.30 -17.03 -21.64
N ASN A 68 6.23 -16.52 -21.03
CA ASN A 68 4.96 -17.24 -20.83
C ASN A 68 5.17 -18.56 -20.05
N THR A 69 6.03 -18.50 -19.03
CA THR A 69 6.38 -19.62 -18.14
C THR A 69 6.29 -19.21 -16.66
N VAL A 70 6.27 -20.21 -15.79
CA VAL A 70 6.49 -20.04 -14.34
C VAL A 70 7.84 -20.66 -14.01
N GLU A 71 8.76 -19.85 -13.50
CA GLU A 71 10.03 -20.33 -12.98
C GLU A 71 9.80 -20.85 -11.55
N VAL A 72 10.31 -22.05 -11.26
CA VAL A 72 10.23 -22.68 -9.94
C VAL A 72 11.65 -22.82 -9.40
N ILE A 73 11.96 -22.06 -8.35
CA ILE A 73 13.29 -21.93 -7.79
C ILE A 73 13.29 -22.52 -6.39
N ASP A 74 14.17 -23.48 -6.13
CA ASP A 74 14.42 -23.95 -4.76
C ASP A 74 15.34 -22.96 -4.04
N ILE A 75 14.92 -22.50 -2.86
CA ILE A 75 15.61 -21.51 -2.03
C ILE A 75 16.07 -22.11 -0.68
N SER A 76 16.17 -23.44 -0.59
CA SER A 76 16.78 -24.15 0.56
C SER A 76 18.28 -23.95 0.69
#